data_AF-A0A090BUM4-F1
#
_entry.id   AF-A0A090BUM4-F1
#
_cell.length_a   1.000
_cell.length_b   1.000
_cell.length_c   1.000
_cell.angle_alpha   90.00
_cell.angle_beta   90.00
_cell.angle_gamma   90.00
#
_symmetry.space_group_name_H-M   'P 1'
#
loop_
_entity.id
_entity.type
_entity.pdbx_description
1 polymer ?
#
loop_
_entity_poly.entity_id
_entity_poly.type
_entity_poly.pdbx_seq_one_letter_code
_entity_poly.pdbx_strand_id
1 'polypeptide(L)'
;MNKFAELYEHDFNAWIHNQISLLKAGKTNEIDIEHLIEELEDMGKSNLRELESRFIILIAHLLKWQFQLATLETQWQDFEGKSWRKTIIEQRAQLLHLLRKVPSLKQELQNAMIDAYPHALDLAIDETGLPESTFPKTCPYTIEQLLDKYFYPRD
;
A
#
# COMPACT_ATOMS: atom_id res chain seq x y z
N MET A 1 29.32 -24.04 7.33
CA MET A 1 28.29 -23.02 7.02
C MET A 1 28.87 -22.06 6.01
N ASN A 2 28.10 -21.68 5.00
CA ASN A 2 28.53 -20.68 4.01
C ASN A 2 28.71 -19.35 4.75
N LYS A 3 29.90 -18.74 4.68
CA LYS A 3 30.22 -17.49 5.39
C LYS A 3 29.24 -16.35 5.05
N PHE A 4 28.62 -16.42 3.86
CA PHE A 4 27.61 -15.46 3.44
C PHE A 4 26.26 -15.65 4.13
N ALA A 5 25.85 -16.90 4.44
CA ALA A 5 24.60 -17.17 5.14
C ALA A 5 24.62 -16.64 6.58
N GLU A 6 25.73 -16.79 7.30
CA GLU A 6 25.86 -16.22 8.66
C GLU A 6 25.79 -14.68 8.64
N LEU A 7 26.43 -14.04 7.66
CA LEU A 7 26.41 -12.58 7.54
C LEU A 7 25.05 -12.06 7.08
N TYR A 8 24.37 -12.78 6.18
CA TYR A 8 23.01 -12.47 5.75
C TYR A 8 22.03 -12.48 6.93
N GLU A 9 22.08 -13.52 7.77
CA GLU A 9 21.18 -13.66 8.91
C GLU A 9 21.46 -12.67 10.07
N HIS A 10 22.72 -12.30 10.31
CA HIS A 10 23.11 -11.54 11.50
C HIS A 10 23.48 -10.07 11.24
N ASP A 11 23.89 -9.72 10.01
CA ASP A 11 24.23 -8.36 9.60
C ASP A 11 23.92 -8.14 8.11
N PHE A 12 22.62 -8.10 7.80
CA PHE A 12 22.09 -7.92 6.45
C PHE A 12 22.70 -6.70 5.72
N ASN A 13 22.92 -5.59 6.41
CA ASN A 13 23.51 -4.39 5.79
C ASN A 13 24.97 -4.62 5.38
N ALA A 14 25.77 -5.27 6.24
CA ALA A 14 27.13 -5.66 5.88
C ALA A 14 27.14 -6.65 4.72
N TRP A 15 26.20 -7.59 4.68
CA TRP A 15 26.03 -8.51 3.55
C TRP A 15 25.72 -7.76 2.24
N ILE A 16 24.74 -6.84 2.22
CA ILE A 16 24.41 -6.03 1.04
C ILE A 16 25.64 -5.24 0.54
N HIS A 17 26.36 -4.57 1.45
CA HIS A 17 27.56 -3.81 1.07
C HIS A 17 28.67 -4.71 0.50
N ASN A 18 28.79 -5.94 1.01
CA ASN A 18 29.73 -6.91 0.49
C ASN A 18 29.33 -7.36 -0.93
N GLN A 19 28.07 -7.75 -1.16
CA GLN A 19 27.59 -8.16 -2.48
C GLN A 19 27.74 -7.05 -3.52
N ILE A 20 27.44 -5.80 -3.16
CA ILE A 20 27.65 -4.63 -4.03
C ILE A 20 29.13 -4.46 -4.39
N SER A 21 30.03 -4.64 -3.42
CA SER A 21 31.48 -4.54 -3.64
C SER A 21 31.99 -5.63 -4.59
N LEU A 22 31.49 -6.86 -4.45
CA LEU A 22 31.83 -7.98 -5.34
C LEU A 22 31.33 -7.77 -6.76
N LEU A 23 30.08 -7.30 -6.91
CA LEU A 23 29.48 -6.95 -8.21
C LEU A 23 30.29 -5.85 -8.91
N LYS A 24 30.65 -4.77 -8.21
CA LYS A 24 31.48 -3.68 -8.76
C LYS A 24 32.88 -4.14 -9.19
N ALA A 25 33.43 -5.13 -8.49
CA ALA A 25 34.74 -5.71 -8.80
C ALA A 25 34.69 -6.79 -9.90
N GLY A 26 33.50 -7.14 -10.42
CA GLY A 26 33.32 -8.19 -11.42
C GLY A 26 33.60 -9.61 -10.90
N LYS A 27 33.61 -9.80 -9.57
CA LYS A 27 33.90 -11.08 -8.90
C LYS A 27 32.65 -11.96 -8.83
N THR A 28 32.08 -12.30 -9.99
CA THR A 28 30.79 -13.00 -10.07
C THR A 28 30.78 -14.39 -9.42
N ASN A 29 31.94 -15.04 -9.35
CA ASN A 29 32.09 -16.36 -8.70
C ASN A 29 32.05 -16.30 -7.17
N GLU A 30 32.15 -15.10 -6.58
CA GLU A 30 32.14 -14.89 -5.12
C GLU A 30 30.77 -14.39 -4.63
N ILE A 31 29.82 -14.12 -5.53
CA ILE A 31 28.49 -13.58 -5.21
C ILE A 31 27.62 -14.68 -4.60
N ASP A 32 26.88 -14.30 -3.56
CA ASP A 32 25.82 -15.11 -2.98
C ASP A 32 24.54 -15.01 -3.84
N ILE A 33 24.54 -15.72 -4.97
CA ILE A 33 23.50 -15.58 -6.01
C ILE A 33 22.11 -15.98 -5.49
N GLU A 34 22.02 -16.99 -4.62
CA GLU A 34 20.75 -17.51 -4.12
C GLU A 34 20.01 -16.47 -3.29
N HIS A 35 20.63 -15.95 -2.23
CA HIS A 35 20.04 -14.88 -1.42
C HIS A 35 19.87 -13.57 -2.20
N LEU A 36 20.75 -13.27 -3.18
CA LEU A 36 20.57 -12.08 -4.01
C LEU A 36 19.32 -12.17 -4.90
N ILE A 37 19.00 -13.34 -5.46
CA ILE A 37 17.77 -13.55 -6.22
C ILE A 37 16.55 -13.40 -5.30
N GLU A 38 16.59 -14.03 -4.12
CA GLU A 38 15.52 -13.93 -3.12
C GLU A 38 15.21 -12.47 -2.77
N GLU A 39 16.23 -11.68 -2.44
CA GLU A 39 16.07 -10.25 -2.11
C GLU A 39 15.50 -9.42 -3.27
N LEU A 40 15.89 -9.73 -4.52
CA LEU A 40 15.37 -9.03 -5.69
C LEU A 40 13.90 -9.38 -5.95
N GLU A 41 13.52 -10.65 -5.79
CA GLU A 41 12.13 -11.09 -5.90
C GLU A 41 11.26 -10.48 -4.79
N ASP A 42 11.77 -10.47 -3.57
CA ASP A 42 11.06 -9.96 -2.41
C ASP A 42 10.93 -8.44 -2.41
N MET A 43 11.91 -7.72 -2.97
CA MET A 43 11.78 -6.29 -3.22
C MET A 43 10.60 -5.97 -4.15
N GLY A 44 10.41 -6.76 -5.21
CA GLY A 44 9.26 -6.64 -6.12
C GLY A 44 7.94 -6.86 -5.39
N LYS A 45 7.83 -7.97 -4.64
CA LYS A 45 6.63 -8.31 -3.85
C LYS A 45 6.34 -7.27 -2.76
N SER A 46 7.38 -6.72 -2.12
CA SER A 46 7.22 -5.71 -1.07
C SER A 46 6.60 -4.42 -1.61
N ASN A 47 7.02 -3.97 -2.80
CA ASN A 47 6.45 -2.79 -3.44
C ASN A 47 4.97 -2.98 -3.80
N LEU A 48 4.59 -4.17 -4.28
CA LEU A 48 3.20 -4.49 -4.57
C LEU A 48 2.35 -4.56 -3.30
N ARG A 49 2.84 -5.23 -2.24
CA ARG A 49 2.18 -5.26 -0.93
C ARG A 49 2.00 -3.87 -0.33
N GLU A 50 2.98 -2.98 -0.49
CA GLU A 50 2.81 -1.59 -0.06
C GLU A 50 1.70 -0.89 -0.86
N LEU A 51 1.68 -1.04 -2.19
CA LEU A 51 0.64 -0.46 -3.03
C LEU A 51 -0.76 -0.90 -2.60
N GLU A 52 -0.97 -2.21 -2.42
CA GLU A 52 -2.22 -2.80 -1.94
C GLU A 52 -2.59 -2.27 -0.56
N SER A 53 -1.66 -2.28 0.40
CA SER A 53 -1.90 -1.79 1.76
C SER A 53 -2.35 -0.32 1.78
N ARG A 54 -1.73 0.53 0.95
CA ARG A 54 -2.13 1.94 0.81
C ARG A 54 -3.53 2.06 0.23
N PHE A 55 -3.88 1.25 -0.77
CA PHE A 55 -5.23 1.22 -1.32
C PHE A 55 -6.27 0.74 -0.32
N ILE A 56 -5.99 -0.30 0.47
CA ILE A 56 -6.88 -0.81 1.51
C ILE A 56 -7.31 0.32 2.44
N ILE A 57 -6.34 1.05 2.99
CA ILE A 57 -6.61 2.13 3.94
C ILE A 57 -7.33 3.31 3.26
N LEU A 58 -6.91 3.70 2.06
CA LEU A 58 -7.52 4.81 1.32
C LEU A 58 -8.99 4.52 0.98
N ILE A 59 -9.26 3.36 0.39
CA ILE A 59 -10.60 2.96 -0.02
C ILE A 59 -11.51 2.83 1.20
N ALA A 60 -11.05 2.19 2.28
CA ALA A 60 -11.84 2.07 3.51
C ALA A 60 -12.27 3.44 4.06
N HIS A 61 -11.35 4.41 4.06
CA HIS A 61 -11.67 5.77 4.51
C HIS A 61 -12.58 6.53 3.55
N LEU A 62 -12.50 6.28 2.24
CA LEU A 62 -13.44 6.85 1.26
C LEU A 62 -14.83 6.23 1.38
N LEU A 63 -14.94 4.92 1.66
CA LEU A 63 -16.21 4.26 1.96
C LEU A 63 -16.84 4.85 3.23
N LYS A 64 -16.07 5.01 4.31
CA LYS A 64 -16.52 5.69 5.54
C LYS A 64 -16.98 7.11 5.26
N TRP A 65 -16.21 7.84 4.45
CA TRP A 65 -16.55 9.19 4.02
C TRP A 65 -17.90 9.24 3.29
N GLN A 66 -18.12 8.33 2.35
CA GLN A 66 -19.35 8.31 1.55
C GLN A 66 -20.56 7.84 2.35
N PHE A 67 -20.43 6.74 3.10
CA PHE A 67 -21.58 6.03 3.64
C PHE A 67 -21.85 6.29 5.13
N GLN A 68 -20.91 6.90 5.87
CA GLN A 68 -21.06 7.14 7.31
C GLN A 68 -21.04 8.61 7.71
N LEU A 69 -20.33 9.48 6.97
CA LEU A 69 -20.09 10.88 7.35
C LEU A 69 -21.39 11.65 7.63
N ALA A 70 -22.34 11.63 6.70
CA ALA A 70 -23.59 12.39 6.83
C ALA A 70 -24.41 11.98 8.06
N THR A 71 -24.40 10.68 8.39
CA THR A 71 -25.06 10.15 9.59
C THR A 71 -24.39 10.66 10.86
N LEU A 72 -23.05 10.65 10.91
CA LEU A 72 -22.30 11.12 12.09
C LEU A 72 -22.36 12.63 12.25
N GLU A 73 -22.31 13.41 11.17
CA GLU A 73 -22.51 14.86 11.19
C GLU A 73 -23.87 15.23 11.79
N THR A 74 -24.92 14.46 11.46
CA THR A 74 -26.27 14.69 12.00
C THR A 74 -26.37 14.29 13.48
N GLN A 75 -25.70 13.22 13.89
CA GLN A 75 -25.74 12.72 15.27
C GLN A 75 -24.83 13.50 16.23
N TRP A 76 -23.68 13.97 15.73
CA TRP A 76 -22.62 14.60 16.51
C TRP A 76 -22.26 15.93 15.85
N GLN A 77 -22.77 17.03 16.40
CA GLN A 77 -22.65 18.36 15.80
C GLN A 77 -21.19 18.82 15.54
N ASP A 78 -20.22 18.30 16.31
CA ASP A 78 -18.79 18.62 16.16
C ASP A 78 -18.01 17.63 15.27
N PHE A 79 -18.67 16.62 14.72
CA PHE A 79 -18.02 15.63 13.84
C PHE A 79 -17.93 16.16 12.41
N GLU A 80 -16.71 16.39 11.92
CA GLU A 80 -16.46 16.90 10.56
C GLU A 80 -15.57 15.95 9.73
N GLY A 81 -15.37 14.70 10.19
CA GLY A 81 -14.51 13.72 9.49
C GLY A 81 -13.04 14.14 9.36
N LYS A 82 -12.55 15.11 10.16
CA LYS A 82 -11.18 15.68 10.06
C LYS A 82 -10.08 14.62 10.11
N SER A 83 -10.20 13.64 11.01
CA SER A 83 -9.24 12.54 11.12
C SER A 83 -9.24 11.66 9.87
N TRP A 84 -10.40 11.33 9.32
CA TRP A 84 -10.53 10.55 8.09
C TRP A 84 -9.95 11.29 6.89
N ARG A 85 -10.24 12.59 6.78
CA ARG A 85 -9.65 13.46 5.76
C ARG A 85 -8.13 13.44 5.81
N LYS A 86 -7.55 13.52 7.01
CA LYS A 86 -6.10 13.45 7.21
C LYS A 86 -5.54 12.13 6.69
N THR A 87 -6.19 11.00 7.00
CA THR A 87 -5.78 9.68 6.50
C THR A 87 -5.86 9.62 4.97
N ILE A 88 -6.95 10.10 4.36
CA ILE A 88 -7.12 10.11 2.89
C ILE A 88 -5.99 10.91 2.23
N ILE A 89 -5.69 12.11 2.74
CA ILE A 89 -4.61 12.96 2.23
C ILE A 89 -3.26 12.25 2.35
N GLU A 90 -2.98 11.64 3.51
CA GLU A 90 -1.73 10.91 3.75
C GLU A 90 -1.58 9.73 2.79
N GLN A 91 -2.58 8.86 2.67
CA GLN A 91 -2.48 7.68 1.80
C GLN A 91 -2.30 8.07 0.33
N ARG A 92 -2.97 9.13 -0.13
CA ARG A 92 -2.75 9.68 -1.49
C ARG A 92 -1.33 10.20 -1.68
N ALA A 93 -0.79 10.92 -0.70
CA ALA A 93 0.58 11.42 -0.76
C ALA A 93 1.60 10.27 -0.82
N GLN A 94 1.40 9.23 0.00
CA GLN A 94 2.25 8.04 0.03
C GLN A 94 2.14 7.22 -1.26
N LEU A 95 0.93 7.03 -1.81
CA LEU A 95 0.74 6.39 -3.12
C LEU A 95 1.50 7.13 -4.23
N LEU A 96 1.34 8.45 -4.31
CA LEU A 96 2.06 9.26 -5.32
C LEU A 96 3.57 9.24 -5.11
N HIS A 97 4.05 9.14 -3.86
CA HIS A 97 5.46 8.95 -3.56
C HIS A 97 5.96 7.59 -4.05
N LEU A 98 5.26 6.51 -3.71
CA LEU A 98 5.57 5.14 -4.13
C LEU A 98 5.64 5.03 -5.66
N LEU A 99 4.64 5.54 -6.37
CA LEU A 99 4.60 5.52 -7.85
C LEU A 99 5.69 6.38 -8.50
N ARG A 100 6.23 7.37 -7.79
CA ARG A 100 7.39 8.14 -8.25
C ARG A 100 8.69 7.36 -8.06
N LYS A 101 8.81 6.60 -6.96
CA LYS A 101 9.97 5.78 -6.63
C LYS A 101 10.03 4.51 -7.47
N VAL A 102 8.89 3.92 -7.78
CA VAL A 102 8.75 2.67 -8.53
C VAL A 102 7.75 2.87 -9.68
N PRO A 103 8.16 3.53 -10.79
CA PRO A 103 7.24 3.86 -11.89
C PRO A 103 6.58 2.65 -12.56
N SER A 104 7.20 1.46 -12.48
CA SER A 104 6.64 0.21 -13.01
C SER A 104 5.34 -0.20 -12.31
N LEU A 105 5.14 0.17 -11.04
CA LEU A 105 3.89 -0.12 -10.31
C LEU A 105 2.65 0.51 -10.95
N LYS A 106 2.80 1.50 -11.84
CA LYS A 106 1.67 2.08 -12.56
C LYS A 106 0.88 1.05 -13.37
N GLN A 107 1.55 -0.01 -13.84
CA GLN A 107 0.90 -1.09 -14.58
C GLN A 107 0.05 -1.99 -13.67
N GLU A 108 0.37 -2.04 -12.38
CA GLU A 108 -0.31 -2.87 -11.37
C GLU A 108 -1.45 -2.15 -10.65
N LEU A 109 -1.64 -0.85 -10.88
CA LEU A 109 -2.63 -0.04 -10.17
C LEU A 109 -4.04 -0.65 -10.18
N GLN A 110 -4.48 -1.12 -11.35
CA GLN A 110 -5.81 -1.68 -11.51
C GLN A 110 -5.97 -3.00 -10.73
N ASN A 111 -4.99 -3.90 -10.84
CA ASN A 111 -5.01 -5.19 -10.16
C ASN A 111 -4.94 -5.00 -8.64
N ALA A 112 -3.98 -4.20 -8.17
CA ALA A 112 -3.82 -3.90 -6.76
C ALA A 112 -5.06 -3.24 -6.15
N MET A 113 -5.77 -2.39 -6.89
CA MET A 113 -7.05 -1.81 -6.44
C MET A 113 -8.15 -2.89 -6.32
N ILE A 114 -8.24 -3.80 -7.30
CA ILE A 114 -9.21 -4.90 -7.28
C ILE A 114 -8.93 -5.83 -6.09
N ASP A 115 -7.67 -6.19 -5.87
CA ASP A 115 -7.23 -7.09 -4.80
C ASP A 115 -7.37 -6.42 -3.41
N ALA A 116 -7.15 -5.10 -3.33
CA ALA A 116 -7.32 -4.34 -2.09
C ALA A 116 -8.80 -4.18 -1.69
N TYR A 117 -9.75 -4.18 -2.62
CA TYR A 117 -11.13 -3.78 -2.34
C TYR A 117 -11.84 -4.65 -1.28
N PRO A 118 -11.79 -5.99 -1.33
CA PRO A 118 -12.43 -6.83 -0.32
C PRO A 118 -11.93 -6.51 1.10
N HIS A 119 -10.62 -6.34 1.26
CA HIS A 119 -10.01 -5.99 2.54
C HIS A 119 -10.37 -4.57 3.00
N ALA A 120 -10.47 -3.63 2.06
CA ALA A 120 -10.92 -2.26 2.36
C ALA A 120 -12.38 -2.23 2.81
N LEU A 121 -13.23 -3.06 2.20
CA LEU A 121 -14.63 -3.22 2.55
C LEU A 121 -14.79 -3.83 3.94
N ASP A 122 -14.09 -4.92 4.24
CA ASP A 122 -14.07 -5.54 5.57
C ASP A 122 -13.66 -4.53 6.64
N LEU A 123 -12.58 -3.77 6.40
CA LEU A 123 -12.12 -2.72 7.31
C LEU A 123 -13.17 -1.62 7.51
N ALA A 124 -13.85 -1.19 6.44
CA ALA A 124 -14.91 -0.19 6.56
C ALA A 124 -16.12 -0.73 7.35
N ILE A 125 -16.52 -1.98 7.13
CA ILE A 125 -17.62 -2.61 7.86
C ILE A 125 -17.27 -2.70 9.35
N ASP A 126 -16.08 -3.20 9.68
CA ASP A 126 -15.61 -3.37 11.06
C ASP A 126 -15.52 -2.02 11.81
N GLU A 127 -15.01 -0.97 11.15
CA GLU A 127 -14.85 0.34 11.77
C GLU A 127 -16.16 1.14 11.85
N THR A 128 -17.12 0.90 10.96
CA THR A 128 -18.40 1.63 10.93
C THR A 128 -19.53 0.93 11.68
N GLY A 129 -19.50 -0.40 11.76
CA GLY A 129 -20.61 -1.22 12.20
C GLY A 129 -21.83 -1.20 11.26
N LEU A 130 -21.70 -0.65 10.05
CA LEU A 130 -22.79 -0.61 9.07
C LEU A 130 -22.97 -1.98 8.40
N PRO A 131 -24.19 -2.37 8.01
CA PRO A 131 -24.42 -3.62 7.29
C PRO A 131 -23.63 -3.66 5.97
N GLU A 132 -23.09 -4.82 5.61
CA GLU A 132 -22.40 -5.04 4.31
C GLU A 132 -23.23 -4.55 3.12
N SER A 133 -24.55 -4.73 3.16
CA SER A 133 -25.48 -4.27 2.12
C SER A 133 -25.50 -2.75 1.88
N THR A 134 -24.90 -1.96 2.76
CA THR A 134 -24.73 -0.51 2.61
C THR A 134 -23.68 -0.19 1.56
N PHE A 135 -22.72 -1.07 1.37
CA PHE A 135 -21.56 -0.85 0.53
C PHE A 135 -21.69 -1.54 -0.83
N PRO A 136 -21.07 -0.99 -1.90
CA PRO A 136 -21.03 -1.66 -3.21
C PRO A 136 -20.28 -3.00 -3.18
N LYS A 137 -20.64 -3.93 -4.05
CA LYS A 137 -19.93 -5.23 -4.17
C LYS A 137 -18.56 -5.15 -4.85
N THR A 138 -18.30 -4.04 -5.55
CA THR A 138 -17.04 -3.77 -6.26
C THR A 138 -16.62 -2.34 -5.97
N CYS A 139 -15.31 -2.06 -6.05
CA CYS A 139 -14.80 -0.71 -5.82
C CYS A 139 -15.58 0.34 -6.63
N PRO A 140 -16.22 1.32 -5.98
CA PRO A 140 -16.99 2.35 -6.68
C PRO A 140 -16.11 3.47 -7.25
N TYR A 141 -14.80 3.45 -6.95
CA TYR A 141 -13.86 4.50 -7.32
C TYR A 141 -12.94 4.04 -8.45
N THR A 142 -12.67 4.94 -9.38
CA THR A 142 -11.62 4.72 -10.39
C THR A 142 -10.23 5.07 -9.83
N ILE A 143 -9.18 4.60 -10.48
CA ILE A 143 -7.79 4.95 -10.11
C ILE A 143 -7.58 6.48 -10.14
N GLU A 144 -8.17 7.17 -11.12
CA GLU A 144 -8.11 8.63 -11.22
C GLU A 144 -8.72 9.30 -9.99
N GLN A 145 -9.88 8.82 -9.52
CA GLN A 145 -10.54 9.31 -8.32
C GLN A 145 -9.75 9.00 -7.04
N LEU A 146 -9.16 7.81 -6.96
CA LEU A 146 -8.31 7.43 -5.83
C LEU A 146 -7.08 8.33 -5.72
N LEU A 147 -6.45 8.69 -6.86
CA LEU A 147 -5.26 9.53 -6.89
C LEU A 147 -5.55 11.04 -6.93
N ASP A 148 -6.79 11.46 -7.19
CA ASP A 148 -7.18 12.87 -7.19
C ASP A 148 -7.25 13.43 -5.77
N LYS A 149 -6.36 14.39 -5.49
CA LYS A 149 -6.28 15.12 -4.22
C LYS A 149 -7.61 15.77 -3.80
N TYR A 150 -8.42 16.19 -4.77
CA TYR A 150 -9.66 16.93 -4.52
C TYR A 150 -10.93 16.07 -4.58
N PHE A 151 -10.80 14.81 -4.97
CA PHE A 151 -11.93 13.89 -5.00
C PHE A 151 -12.32 13.47 -3.58
N TYR A 152 -13.57 13.73 -3.23
CA TYR A 152 -14.26 13.16 -2.09
C TYR A 152 -15.64 12.74 -2.58
N PRO A 153 -16.05 11.47 -2.39
CA PRO A 153 -17.36 11.03 -2.83
C PRO A 153 -18.44 11.83 -2.11
N ARG A 154 -19.46 12.20 -2.87
CA ARG A 154 -20.71 12.79 -2.40
C ARG A 154 -21.82 11.94 -2.98
N ASP A 155 -22.91 11.80 -2.24
CA ASP A 155 -24.13 11.17 -2.73
C ASP A 155 -24.71 11.90 -3.94
#